data_AF-A0A8T5DUD5-F1
#
_entry.id   AF-A0A8T5DUD5-F1
#
_cell.length_a   1.000
_cell.length_b   1.000
_cell.length_c   1.000
_cell.angle_alpha   90.00
_cell.angle_beta   90.00
_cell.angle_gamma   90.00
#
_symmetry.space_group_name_H-M   'P 1'
#
loop_
_entity.id
_entity.type
_entity.pdbx_description
1 polymer ?
#
loop_
_entity_poly.entity_id
_entity_poly.type
_entity_poly.pdbx_seq_one_letter_code
_entity_poly.pdbx_strand_id
1 'polypeptide(L)'
;MVQRPKFEDQLSVIRVRKNYAAPYLKQKYVYIDKKDVKTERTFKQAMNDRIRNWPDGIYFLKLSSGKVFTRFNVHEGKVGQIFKISPATGMKYPMHEFFTKR
;
A
#
# COMPACT_ATOMS: atom_id res chain seq x y z
N MET A 1 -0.53 13.38 -28.59
CA MET A 1 -0.30 12.03 -28.03
C MET A 1 -0.55 12.11 -26.53
N VAL A 2 -1.57 11.41 -26.02
CA VAL A 2 -1.88 11.40 -24.58
C VAL A 2 -0.77 10.60 -23.89
N GLN A 3 0.13 11.30 -23.22
CA GLN A 3 1.19 10.71 -22.41
C GLN A 3 0.50 9.95 -21.27
N ARG A 4 0.35 8.63 -21.44
CA ARG A 4 -0.23 7.78 -20.38
C ARG A 4 0.66 7.96 -19.15
N PRO A 5 0.15 8.44 -18.01
CA PRO A 5 0.97 8.52 -16.82
C PRO A 5 1.45 7.11 -16.49
N LYS A 6 2.77 6.92 -16.51
CA LYS A 6 3.40 5.73 -15.93
C LYS A 6 2.94 5.71 -14.48
N PHE A 7 2.13 4.71 -14.12
CA PHE A 7 1.88 4.42 -12.71
C PHE A 7 3.16 3.81 -12.12
N GLU A 8 4.15 4.70 -11.92
CA GLU A 8 5.40 4.51 -11.20
C GLU A 8 5.35 5.58 -10.11
N ASP A 9 4.71 5.25 -8.99
CA ASP A 9 4.53 6.23 -7.91
C ASP A 9 5.42 5.87 -6.71
N GLN A 10 6.04 6.90 -6.15
CA GLN A 10 6.82 6.84 -4.93
C GLN A 10 5.86 7.03 -3.76
N LEU A 11 5.45 5.91 -3.16
CA LEU A 11 4.45 5.94 -2.10
C LEU A 11 5.10 6.15 -0.74
N SER A 12 4.59 7.13 -0.01
CA SER A 12 4.99 7.36 1.39
C SER A 12 4.41 6.27 2.27
N VAL A 13 5.24 5.67 3.12
CA VAL A 13 4.84 4.62 4.06
C VAL A 13 4.48 5.24 5.40
N ILE A 14 3.30 4.89 5.91
CA ILE A 14 2.87 5.24 7.27
C ILE A 14 2.53 3.96 8.02
N ARG A 15 3.01 3.85 9.26
CA ARG A 15 2.72 2.73 10.15
C ARG A 15 1.85 3.17 11.32
N VAL A 16 0.78 2.42 11.56
CA VAL A 16 0.03 2.44 12.83
C VAL A 16 0.50 1.24 13.66
N ARG A 17 1.07 1.52 14.82
CA ARG A 17 1.51 0.48 15.77
C ARG A 17 0.29 -0.04 16.53
N LYS A 18 0.31 -1.33 16.89
CA LYS A 18 -0.77 -2.00 17.64
C LYS A 18 -1.08 -1.32 18.98
N ASN A 19 -0.09 -0.67 19.60
CA ASN A 19 -0.18 -0.11 20.96
C ASN A 19 -0.22 1.44 21.00
N TYR A 20 -0.41 2.13 19.87
CA TYR A 20 -0.43 3.60 19.83
C TYR A 20 -1.63 4.11 19.04
N ALA A 21 -2.34 5.09 19.61
CA ALA A 21 -3.47 5.77 18.98
C ALA A 21 -3.04 6.67 17.80
N ALA A 22 -1.77 7.09 17.73
CA ALA A 22 -1.26 8.01 16.72
C ALA A 22 -0.40 7.31 15.65
N PRO A 23 -0.66 7.54 14.34
CA PRO A 23 0.19 7.05 13.26
C PRO A 23 1.59 7.69 13.33
N TYR A 24 2.64 6.87 13.33
CA TYR A 24 4.01 7.37 13.31
C TYR A 24 4.50 7.48 11.85
N LEU A 25 4.83 8.70 11.43
CA LEU A 25 5.47 8.99 10.15
C LEU A 25 6.96 8.67 10.24
N LYS A 26 7.35 7.42 9.95
CA LYS A 26 8.72 7.16 9.50
C LYS A 26 8.67 7.21 7.98
N GLN A 27 8.95 8.38 7.39
CA GLN A 27 8.93 8.57 5.93
C GLN A 27 10.02 7.72 5.27
N LYS A 28 9.70 6.45 5.05
CA LYS A 28 10.34 5.57 4.08
C LYS A 28 9.40 5.50 2.87
N TYR A 29 9.96 5.44 1.68
CA TYR A 29 9.18 5.32 0.46
C TYR A 29 9.23 3.90 -0.08
N VAL A 30 8.17 3.49 -0.77
CA VAL A 30 8.16 2.29 -1.60
C VAL A 30 7.74 2.67 -3.02
N TYR A 31 8.50 2.18 -3.99
CA TYR A 31 8.16 2.32 -5.40
C TYR A 31 7.30 1.15 -5.81
N ILE A 32 6.12 1.45 -6.38
CA ILE A 32 5.19 0.46 -6.90
C ILE A 32 4.99 0.70 -8.40
N ASP A 33 5.21 -0.37 -9.16
CA ASP A 33 4.95 -0.38 -10.59
C ASP A 33 3.55 -0.96 -10.88
N LYS A 34 3.02 -0.64 -12.06
CA LYS A 34 1.76 -1.26 -12.55
C LYS A 34 1.78 -2.80 -12.54
N LYS A 35 2.94 -3.43 -12.75
CA LYS A 35 3.09 -4.90 -12.72
C LYS A 35 2.86 -5.49 -11.32
N ASP A 36 3.19 -4.71 -10.29
CA ASP A 36 3.08 -5.13 -8.89
C ASP A 36 1.61 -5.16 -8.48
N VAL A 37 0.81 -4.21 -8.98
CA VAL A 37 -0.63 -4.08 -8.67
C VAL A 37 -1.55 -4.71 -9.70
N LYS A 38 -1.10 -5.75 -10.44
CA LYS A 38 -1.96 -6.47 -11.38
C LYS A 38 -3.03 -7.32 -10.69
N THR A 39 -2.68 -7.92 -9.56
CA THR A 39 -3.54 -8.75 -8.72
C THR A 39 -3.14 -8.61 -7.25
N GLU A 40 -3.98 -9.08 -6.33
CA GLU A 40 -3.61 -9.13 -4.92
C GLU A 40 -2.35 -9.96 -4.66
N ARG A 41 -2.20 -11.08 -5.39
CA ARG A 41 -1.04 -11.98 -5.28
C ARG A 41 0.25 -11.29 -5.71
N THR A 42 0.25 -10.62 -6.87
CA THR A 42 1.44 -9.90 -7.36
C THR A 42 1.84 -8.79 -6.41
N PHE A 43 0.87 -8.09 -5.83
CA PHE A 43 1.15 -7.02 -4.88
C PHE A 43 1.78 -7.57 -3.61
N LYS A 44 1.22 -8.65 -3.04
CA LYS A 44 1.78 -9.34 -1.87
C LYS A 44 3.22 -9.77 -2.11
N GLN A 45 3.48 -10.41 -3.24
CA GLN A 45 4.83 -10.87 -3.59
C GLN A 45 5.80 -9.68 -3.66
N ALA A 46 5.45 -8.66 -4.43
CA ALA A 46 6.29 -7.49 -4.64
C ALA A 46 6.55 -6.72 -3.32
N MET A 47 5.57 -6.67 -2.43
CA MET A 47 5.72 -6.02 -1.14
C MET A 47 6.53 -6.85 -0.15
N ASN A 48 6.37 -8.18 -0.10
CA ASN A 48 7.13 -9.05 0.80
C ASN A 48 8.66 -8.88 0.62
N ASP A 49 9.11 -8.71 -0.62
CA ASP A 49 10.53 -8.46 -0.91
C ASP A 49 11.00 -7.10 -0.34
N ARG A 50 10.13 -6.09 -0.35
CA ARG A 50 10.43 -4.72 0.10
C ARG A 50 10.30 -4.54 1.61
N ILE A 51 9.48 -5.37 2.26
CA ILE A 51 9.06 -5.17 3.67
C ILE A 51 9.56 -6.25 4.62
N ARG A 52 10.48 -7.13 4.20
CA ARG A 52 11.01 -8.24 5.01
C ARG A 52 11.42 -7.85 6.44
N ASN A 53 11.93 -6.64 6.62
CA ASN A 53 12.38 -6.12 7.92
C ASN A 53 11.39 -5.11 8.54
N TRP A 54 10.17 -5.00 8.02
CA TRP A 54 9.16 -4.12 8.58
C TRP A 54 8.52 -4.79 9.78
N PRO A 55 8.44 -4.09 10.92
CA PRO A 55 7.80 -4.68 12.10
C PRO A 55 6.28 -4.77 11.93
N ASP A 56 5.67 -5.62 12.72
CA ASP A 56 4.22 -5.86 12.68
C ASP A 56 3.38 -4.59 12.87
N GLY A 57 2.25 -4.53 12.18
CA GLY A 57 1.30 -3.44 12.32
C GLY A 57 0.49 -3.19 11.06
N ILE A 58 -0.26 -2.08 11.08
CA ILE A 58 -1.05 -1.64 9.93
C ILE A 58 -0.26 -0.58 9.18
N TYR A 59 -0.17 -0.74 7.87
CA TYR A 59 0.55 0.15 7.00
C TYR A 59 -0.38 0.80 5.98
N PHE A 60 -0.08 2.05 5.68
CA PHE A 60 -0.73 2.83 4.63
C PHE A 60 0.35 3.25 3.65
N LEU A 61 0.05 3.12 2.36
CA LEU A 61 0.84 3.73 1.31
C LEU A 61 0.08 4.96 0.82
N LYS A 62 0.71 6.12 0.81
CA LYS A 62 0.12 7.38 0.37
C LYS A 62 0.75 7.85 -0.93
N LEU A 63 -0.09 8.32 -1.84
CA LEU A 63 0.32 9.06 -3.03
C LEU A 63 0.90 10.42 -2.62
N SER A 64 1.66 11.04 -3.51
CA SER A 64 2.16 12.42 -3.36
C SER A 64 1.03 13.44 -3.12
N SER A 65 -0.18 13.16 -3.65
CA SER A 65 -1.40 13.95 -3.40
C SER A 65 -1.95 13.85 -1.97
N GLY A 66 -1.38 13.01 -1.11
CA GLY A 66 -1.84 12.77 0.27
C GLY A 66 -2.95 11.72 0.39
N LYS A 67 -3.56 11.28 -0.72
CA LYS A 67 -4.57 10.22 -0.73
C LYS A 67 -3.94 8.87 -0.38
N VAL A 68 -4.62 8.07 0.44
CA VAL A 68 -4.20 6.70 0.74
C VAL A 68 -4.43 5.82 -0.49
N PHE A 69 -3.34 5.27 -1.03
CA PHE A 69 -3.34 4.35 -2.15
C PHE A 69 -3.82 2.95 -1.75
N THR A 70 -3.32 2.45 -0.61
CA THR A 70 -3.70 1.15 -0.06
C THR A 70 -3.43 1.07 1.44
N ARG A 71 -4.11 0.13 2.10
CA ARG A 71 -3.93 -0.22 3.51
C ARG A 71 -3.79 -1.74 3.62
N PHE A 72 -2.82 -2.21 4.39
CA PHE A 72 -2.61 -3.63 4.67
C PHE A 72 -1.96 -3.83 6.04
N ASN A 73 -2.07 -5.03 6.62
CA ASN A 73 -1.24 -5.37 7.78
C ASN A 73 0.02 -6.10 7.35
N VAL A 74 1.07 -5.93 8.16
CA VAL A 74 2.30 -6.70 8.09
C VAL A 74 2.38 -7.55 9.34
N HIS A 75 2.75 -8.81 9.14
CA HIS A 75 3.04 -9.77 10.19
C HIS A 75 4.29 -10.56 9.79
N GLU A 76 5.29 -10.60 10.67
CA GLU A 76 6.56 -11.31 10.44
C GLU A 76 7.24 -10.93 9.11
N GLY A 77 7.22 -9.63 8.79
CA GLY A 77 7.83 -9.11 7.55
C GLY A 77 7.09 -9.49 6.26
N LYS A 78 5.84 -9.96 6.35
CA LYS A 78 4.99 -10.31 5.20
C LYS A 78 3.68 -9.55 5.21
N VAL A 79 3.13 -9.27 4.02
CA VAL A 79 1.79 -8.70 3.86
C VAL A 79 0.73 -9.75 4.24
N GLY A 80 -0.12 -9.40 5.19
CA GLY A 80 -1.29 -10.19 5.57
C GLY A 80 -2.53 -9.84 4.74
N GLN A 81 -3.57 -9.39 5.42
CA GLN A 81 -4.78 -8.81 4.86
C GLN A 81 -4.51 -7.46 4.19
N ILE A 82 -5.04 -7.33 2.97
CA ILE A 82 -5.13 -6.07 2.24
C ILE A 82 -6.57 -5.59 2.38
N PHE A 83 -6.74 -4.38 2.91
CA PHE A 83 -8.07 -3.81 3.12
C PHE A 83 -8.61 -3.24 1.81
N LYS A 84 -9.88 -3.50 1.53
CA LYS A 84 -10.56 -2.99 0.33
C LYS A 84 -11.14 -1.60 0.53
N ILE A 85 -11.69 -1.36 1.72
CA ILE A 85 -12.47 -0.17 2.03
C ILE A 85 -11.78 0.63 3.14
N SER A 86 -11.78 1.95 2.98
CA SER A 86 -11.35 2.89 4.00
C SER A 86 -12.40 3.00 5.11
N PRO A 87 -12.05 2.77 6.39
CA PRO A 87 -13.01 2.94 7.49
C PRO A 87 -13.37 4.42 7.71
N ALA A 88 -12.52 5.35 7.27
CA ALA A 88 -12.74 6.79 7.46
C ALA A 88 -13.68 7.39 6.41
N THR A 89 -13.72 6.81 5.20
CA THR A 89 -14.48 7.39 4.07
C THR A 89 -15.51 6.44 3.48
N GLY A 90 -15.52 5.16 3.85
CA GLY A 90 -16.36 4.14 3.22
C GLY A 90 -16.00 3.82 1.76
N MET A 91 -14.99 4.49 1.19
CA MET A 91 -14.60 4.33 -0.21
C MET A 91 -13.56 3.22 -0.40
N LYS A 92 -13.54 2.63 -1.59
CA LYS A 92 -12.50 1.67 -1.99
C LYS A 92 -11.15 2.35 -2.14
N TYR A 93 -10.07 1.65 -1.77
CA TYR A 93 -8.72 2.16 -1.99
C TYR A 93 -8.36 2.12 -3.49
N PRO A 94 -7.68 3.15 -4.02
CA PRO A 94 -7.33 3.26 -5.45
C PRO A 94 -6.57 2.06 -6.00
N MET A 95 -5.74 1.39 -5.20
CA MET A 95 -4.99 0.21 -5.63
C MET A 95 -5.88 -0.87 -6.25
N HIS A 96 -7.11 -1.04 -5.77
CA HIS A 96 -8.04 -2.06 -6.27
C HIS A 96 -8.59 -1.75 -7.67
N GLU A 97 -8.48 -0.51 -8.14
CA GLU A 97 -8.84 -0.12 -9.51
C GLU A 97 -7.83 -0.64 -10.54
N PHE A 98 -6.59 -0.89 -10.10
CA PHE A 98 -5.52 -1.43 -10.93
C PHE A 98 -5.52 -2.96 -11.01
N PHE A 99 -6.29 -3.62 -10.14
CA PHE A 99 -6.44 -5.07 -10.17
C PHE A 99 -7.21 -5.46 -11.42
N THR A 100 -6.54 -6.09 -12.37
CA THR A 100 -7.20 -6.66 -13.54
C THR A 100 -7.99 -7.87 -13.06
N LYS A 101 -9.34 -7.79 -13.13
CA LYS A 101 -10.17 -8.99 -13.07
C LYS A 101 -9.74 -9.89 -14.23
N ARG A 102 -9.14 -11.03 -13.91
CA ARG A 102 -9.06 -12.13 -14.86
C ARG A 102 -10.41 -12.82 -14.90
#